data_AF-A0A7T6XLQ1-F1
#
_entry.id   AF-A0A7T6XLQ1-F1
#
_cell.length_a   1.000
_cell.length_b   1.000
_cell.length_c   1.000
_cell.angle_alpha   90.00
_cell.angle_beta   90.00
_cell.angle_gamma   90.00
#
_symmetry.space_group_name_H-M   'P 1'
#
loop_
_entity.id
_entity.type
_entity.pdbx_description
1 polymer ?
#
loop_
_entity_poly.entity_id
_entity_poly.type
_entity_poly.pdbx_seq_one_letter_code
_entity_poly.pdbx_strand_id
1 'polypeptide(L)'
;MHSAFPASLYRFQIHRFSRLHDRGFRQDDWAAEDGIEVTADGLVHSNITADFSNGALFMPNTHYMQEVTRRSNDYYLEEVESGKPAAEAHYLCIPKGTAIPKSLILFREYTSRFSLQPAHPMPLDTFNNTLTRFYLEFGRTFNPDAWLDRNPYHDAFSDDEEEWMNC
;
A
#
# COMPACT_ATOMS: atom_id res chain seq x y z
N MET A 1 -13.87 10.97 5.36
CA MET A 1 -13.93 9.50 5.27
C MET A 1 -14.50 9.16 3.90
N HIS A 2 -13.77 8.40 3.09
CA HIS A 2 -14.14 8.15 1.70
C HIS A 2 -15.08 6.93 1.61
N SER A 3 -16.10 7.00 0.76
CA SER A 3 -16.96 5.85 0.41
C SER A 3 -16.43 5.06 -0.78
N ALA A 4 -15.55 5.67 -1.57
CA ALA A 4 -14.85 5.08 -2.71
C ALA A 4 -13.45 5.69 -2.85
N PHE A 5 -12.55 5.00 -3.54
CA PHE A 5 -11.19 5.47 -3.81
C PHE A 5 -11.22 6.80 -4.57
N PRO A 6 -10.63 7.90 -4.04
CA PRO A 6 -10.75 9.23 -4.62
C PRO A 6 -9.89 9.41 -5.89
N ALA A 7 -8.84 8.62 -6.02
CA ALA A 7 -7.92 8.56 -7.15
C ALA A 7 -7.57 7.10 -7.42
N SER A 8 -6.90 6.84 -8.55
CA SER A 8 -6.24 5.55 -8.74
C SER A 8 -5.02 5.51 -7.83
N LEU A 9 -5.03 4.62 -6.85
CA LEU A 9 -3.97 4.53 -5.84
C LEU A 9 -3.15 3.26 -6.03
N TYR A 10 -1.85 3.39 -5.86
CA TYR A 10 -0.85 2.38 -6.12
C TYR A 10 -0.09 2.03 -4.85
N ARG A 11 0.43 0.80 -4.82
CA ARG A 11 1.47 0.39 -3.90
C ARG A 11 2.35 -0.67 -4.53
N PHE A 12 3.62 -0.67 -4.16
CA PHE A 12 4.51 -1.78 -4.50
C PHE A 12 4.26 -2.96 -3.55
N GLN A 13 4.24 -4.18 -4.08
CA GLN A 13 4.13 -5.41 -3.30
C GLN A 13 5.04 -6.49 -3.89
N ILE A 14 5.73 -7.21 -3.01
CA ILE A 14 6.56 -8.36 -3.37
C ILE A 14 5.69 -9.62 -3.61
N HIS A 15 4.52 -9.68 -2.96
CA HIS A 15 3.60 -10.82 -3.02
C HIS A 15 2.21 -10.39 -3.45
N ARG A 16 1.53 -11.25 -4.22
CA ARG A 16 0.15 -11.02 -4.69
C ARG A 16 -0.89 -10.91 -3.57
N PHE A 17 -0.59 -11.47 -2.41
CA PHE A 17 -1.48 -11.47 -1.24
C PHE A 17 -0.96 -10.50 -0.20
N SER A 18 -1.88 -9.90 0.57
CA SER A 18 -1.51 -9.04 1.68
C SER A 18 -0.72 -9.82 2.73
N ARG A 19 0.42 -9.27 3.14
CA ARG A 19 1.30 -9.82 4.18
C ARG A 19 1.74 -8.73 5.16
N LEU A 20 0.78 -7.90 5.60
CA LEU A 20 1.01 -7.00 6.72
C LEU A 20 1.43 -7.84 7.93
N HIS A 21 2.38 -7.35 8.69
CA HIS A 21 2.96 -8.08 9.81
C HIS A 21 2.98 -7.22 11.07
N ASP A 22 2.98 -7.86 12.23
CA ASP A 22 3.10 -7.14 13.48
C ASP A 22 4.53 -6.59 13.63
N ARG A 23 4.65 -5.27 13.69
CA ARG A 23 5.91 -4.54 13.84
C ARG A 23 6.65 -4.90 15.14
N GLY A 24 5.93 -5.36 16.16
CA GLY A 24 6.50 -5.80 17.44
C GLY A 24 7.42 -7.02 17.31
N PHE A 25 7.26 -7.81 16.23
CA PHE A 25 8.05 -9.01 15.99
C PHE A 25 9.22 -8.82 15.00
N ARG A 26 9.49 -7.58 14.54
CA ARG A 26 10.54 -7.17 13.56
C ARG A 26 10.93 -8.31 12.62
N GLN A 27 10.21 -8.45 11.51
CA GLN A 27 10.59 -9.35 10.43
C GLN A 27 10.79 -8.57 9.12
N ASP A 28 11.99 -8.72 8.55
CA ASP A 28 12.44 -8.25 7.24
C ASP A 28 12.34 -6.73 6.94
N ASP A 29 13.48 -6.12 6.60
CA ASP A 29 13.58 -4.71 6.19
C ASP A 29 12.85 -4.42 4.85
N TRP A 30 12.46 -5.47 4.11
CA TRP A 30 11.77 -5.39 2.81
C TRP A 30 10.45 -4.64 2.81
N ALA A 31 9.76 -4.65 3.96
CA ALA A 31 8.36 -4.26 4.06
C ALA A 31 8.12 -3.39 5.28
N ALA A 32 9.07 -2.51 5.63
CA ALA A 32 8.93 -1.61 6.78
C ALA A 32 7.61 -0.81 6.77
N GLU A 33 7.11 -0.43 5.58
CA GLU A 33 5.82 0.25 5.39
C GLU A 33 4.59 -0.66 5.59
N ASP A 34 4.77 -1.99 5.66
CA ASP A 34 3.72 -2.98 5.94
C ASP A 34 3.71 -3.47 7.40
N GLY A 35 4.62 -2.95 8.23
CA GLY A 35 4.63 -3.20 9.66
C GLY A 35 3.48 -2.47 10.34
N ILE A 36 2.55 -3.22 10.93
CA ILE A 36 1.39 -2.68 11.64
C ILE A 36 1.44 -3.01 13.14
N GLU A 37 0.68 -2.30 13.94
CA GLU A 37 0.51 -2.51 15.37
C GLU A 37 -0.67 -3.43 15.64
N VAL A 38 -0.37 -4.56 16.30
CA VAL A 38 -1.37 -5.41 16.95
C VAL A 38 -1.40 -5.03 18.42
N THR A 39 -2.56 -4.59 18.90
CA THR A 39 -2.72 -4.16 20.31
C THR A 39 -2.74 -5.36 21.26
N ALA A 40 -2.66 -5.10 22.57
CA ALA A 40 -2.59 -6.15 23.60
C ALA A 40 -3.79 -7.12 23.62
N ASP A 41 -4.92 -6.74 23.03
CA ASP A 41 -6.09 -7.60 22.83
C ASP A 41 -5.96 -8.55 21.62
N GLY A 42 -4.84 -8.51 20.89
CA GLY A 42 -4.57 -9.32 19.70
C GLY A 42 -5.23 -8.80 18.43
N LEU A 43 -5.77 -7.57 18.44
CA LEU A 43 -6.49 -6.99 17.32
C LEU A 43 -5.71 -5.87 16.63
N VAL A 44 -6.01 -5.67 15.35
CA VAL A 44 -5.61 -4.49 14.60
C VAL A 44 -6.74 -3.47 14.70
N HIS A 45 -6.47 -2.32 15.29
CA HIS A 45 -7.39 -1.19 15.35
C HIS A 45 -7.02 -0.17 14.28
N SER A 46 -8.01 0.53 13.73
CA SER A 46 -7.68 1.71 12.93
C SER A 46 -7.00 2.76 13.83
N ASN A 47 -5.87 3.28 13.38
CA ASN A 47 -5.14 4.31 14.07
C ASN A 47 -4.34 5.15 13.06
N ILE A 48 -4.40 6.46 13.25
CA ILE A 48 -3.58 7.42 12.52
C ILE A 48 -2.96 8.34 13.54
N THR A 49 -1.64 8.28 13.59
CA THR A 49 -0.82 9.22 14.34
C THR A 49 0.09 9.95 13.35
N ALA A 50 0.75 11.02 13.79
CA ALA A 50 1.65 11.78 12.94
C ALA A 50 2.80 10.92 12.36
N ASP A 51 3.21 9.87 13.09
CA ASP A 51 4.39 9.07 12.78
C ASP A 51 4.07 7.67 12.28
N PHE A 52 2.80 7.27 12.28
CA PHE A 52 2.43 5.88 12.04
C PHE A 52 0.99 5.72 11.53
N SER A 53 0.85 4.84 10.55
CA SER A 53 -0.41 4.40 9.98
C SER A 53 -0.61 2.90 10.15
N ASN A 54 -1.73 2.50 10.72
CA ASN A 54 -1.99 1.10 11.06
C ASN A 54 -2.67 0.30 9.93
N GLY A 55 -2.17 0.41 8.70
CA GLY A 55 -2.74 -0.35 7.58
C GLY A 55 -1.95 -0.26 6.30
N ALA A 56 -2.56 -0.75 5.22
CA ALA A 56 -1.92 -0.84 3.92
C ALA A 56 -1.78 0.55 3.30
N LEU A 57 -0.54 0.99 3.10
CA LEU A 57 -0.23 2.27 2.44
C LEU A 57 -0.49 2.21 0.94
N PHE A 58 -1.11 3.24 0.41
CA PHE A 58 -1.38 3.49 -1.00
C PHE A 58 -1.14 4.97 -1.32
N MET A 59 -0.70 5.26 -2.53
CA MET A 59 -0.45 6.62 -3.01
C MET A 59 -0.82 6.76 -4.49
N PRO A 60 -1.31 7.92 -4.96
CA PRO A 60 -1.48 8.21 -6.39
C PRO A 60 -0.13 8.26 -7.11
N ASN A 61 -0.11 8.41 -8.44
CA ASN A 61 1.15 8.60 -9.19
C ASN A 61 1.72 10.01 -8.99
N THR A 62 2.32 10.25 -7.82
CA THR A 62 3.06 11.47 -7.49
C THR A 62 4.56 11.23 -7.42
N HIS A 63 5.35 12.30 -7.36
CA HIS A 63 6.80 12.20 -7.18
C HIS A 63 7.17 11.38 -5.93
N TYR A 64 6.57 11.66 -4.78
CA TYR A 64 6.84 10.91 -3.56
C TYR A 64 6.47 9.43 -3.68
N MET A 65 5.33 9.11 -4.33
CA MET A 65 4.97 7.71 -4.58
C MET A 65 6.05 7.01 -5.38
N GLN A 66 6.48 7.61 -6.49
CA GLN A 66 7.52 7.02 -7.33
C GLN A 66 8.84 6.87 -6.60
N GLU A 67 9.25 7.82 -5.75
CA GLU A 67 10.45 7.70 -4.93
C GLU A 67 10.37 6.49 -3.98
N VAL A 68 9.24 6.36 -3.26
CA VAL A 68 9.02 5.26 -2.33
C VAL A 68 9.05 3.92 -3.06
N THR A 69 8.31 3.78 -4.15
CA THR A 69 8.17 2.49 -4.84
C THR A 69 9.38 2.10 -5.67
N ARG A 70 10.10 3.06 -6.27
CA ARG A 70 11.39 2.80 -6.92
C ARG A 70 12.40 2.30 -5.90
N ARG A 71 12.52 2.96 -4.75
CA ARG A 71 13.40 2.51 -3.66
C ARG A 71 13.03 1.11 -3.16
N SER A 72 11.74 0.82 -2.98
CA SER A 72 11.30 -0.53 -2.59
C SER A 72 11.61 -1.60 -3.65
N ASN A 73 11.49 -1.25 -4.93
CA ASN A 73 11.86 -2.14 -6.03
C ASN A 73 13.37 -2.38 -6.09
N ASP A 74 14.18 -1.33 -5.91
CA ASP A 74 15.65 -1.43 -5.88
C ASP A 74 16.11 -2.34 -4.74
N TYR A 75 15.58 -2.15 -3.52
CA TYR A 75 15.88 -3.06 -2.39
C TYR A 75 15.46 -4.50 -2.66
N TYR A 76 14.30 -4.71 -3.29
CA TYR A 76 13.87 -6.06 -3.69
C TYR A 76 14.87 -6.69 -4.68
N LEU A 77 15.33 -5.94 -5.68
CA LEU A 77 16.29 -6.43 -6.67
C LEU A 77 17.66 -6.74 -6.05
N GLU A 78 18.21 -5.84 -5.22
CA GLU A 78 19.49 -6.04 -4.52
C GLU A 78 19.49 -7.33 -3.68
N GLU A 79 18.37 -7.62 -3.03
CA GLU A 79 18.22 -8.79 -2.17
C GLU A 79 18.07 -10.09 -2.97
N VAL A 80 17.36 -10.04 -4.11
CA VAL A 80 17.31 -11.16 -5.07
C VAL A 80 18.70 -11.44 -5.64
N GLU A 81 19.45 -10.40 -6.02
CA GLU A 81 20.84 -10.52 -6.48
C GLU A 81 21.77 -11.08 -5.40
N SER A 82 21.50 -10.77 -4.13
CA SER A 82 22.20 -11.32 -2.96
C SER A 82 21.84 -12.78 -2.65
N GLY A 83 20.95 -13.40 -3.43
CA GLY A 83 20.61 -14.82 -3.36
C GLY A 83 19.31 -15.13 -2.62
N LYS A 84 18.52 -14.13 -2.21
CA LYS A 84 17.17 -14.40 -1.72
C LYS A 84 16.26 -14.85 -2.88
N PRO A 85 15.29 -15.75 -2.64
CA PRO A 85 14.41 -16.23 -3.70
C PRO A 85 13.59 -15.09 -4.31
N ALA A 86 13.58 -15.00 -5.64
CA ALA A 86 12.71 -14.07 -6.35
C ALA A 86 11.23 -14.37 -6.05
N ALA A 87 10.43 -13.31 -5.98
CA ALA A 87 8.99 -13.35 -5.83
C ALA A 87 8.30 -12.61 -7.00
N GLU A 88 6.98 -12.54 -6.98
CA GLU A 88 6.20 -11.82 -7.99
C GLU A 88 6.01 -10.35 -7.58
N ALA A 89 7.10 -9.58 -7.57
CA ALA A 89 7.04 -8.15 -7.31
C ALA A 89 6.20 -7.42 -8.37
N HIS A 90 5.30 -6.54 -7.94
CA HIS A 90 4.39 -5.80 -8.82
C HIS A 90 3.89 -4.51 -8.17
N TYR A 91 3.40 -3.60 -9.01
CA TYR A 91 2.53 -2.51 -8.57
C TYR A 91 1.09 -3.01 -8.51
N LEU A 92 0.48 -2.94 -7.34
CA LEU A 92 -0.96 -3.08 -7.18
C LEU A 92 -1.59 -1.69 -7.34
N CYS A 93 -2.60 -1.59 -8.21
CA CYS A 93 -3.44 -0.40 -8.36
C CYS A 93 -4.87 -0.73 -7.96
N ILE A 94 -5.46 0.11 -7.11
CA ILE A 94 -6.90 0.17 -6.89
C ILE A 94 -7.45 1.35 -7.70
N PRO A 95 -8.31 1.13 -8.71
CA PRO A 95 -8.80 2.21 -9.56
C PRO A 95 -9.64 3.23 -8.79
N LYS A 96 -9.60 4.49 -9.25
CA LYS A 96 -10.53 5.53 -8.81
C LYS A 96 -11.99 5.07 -8.90
N GLY A 97 -12.80 5.46 -7.93
CA GLY A 97 -14.22 5.12 -7.85
C GLY A 97 -14.51 3.70 -7.37
N THR A 98 -13.49 2.89 -7.08
CA THR A 98 -13.68 1.58 -6.43
C THR A 98 -14.32 1.79 -5.06
N ALA A 99 -15.47 1.14 -4.84
CA ALA A 99 -16.18 1.23 -3.57
C ALA A 99 -15.36 0.61 -2.43
N ILE A 100 -15.32 1.27 -1.28
CA ILE A 100 -14.63 0.76 -0.09
C ILE A 100 -15.57 -0.19 0.65
N PRO A 101 -15.19 -1.47 0.86
CA PRO A 101 -16.02 -2.41 1.62
C PRO A 101 -16.25 -1.93 3.06
N LYS A 102 -17.41 -2.25 3.65
CA LYS A 102 -17.75 -1.84 5.04
C LYS A 102 -16.77 -2.33 6.11
N SER A 103 -16.00 -3.38 5.81
CA SER A 103 -14.95 -3.91 6.68
C SER A 103 -13.67 -3.09 6.67
N LEU A 104 -13.53 -2.15 5.72
CA LEU A 104 -12.35 -1.33 5.51
C LEU A 104 -12.69 0.16 5.60
N ILE A 105 -11.69 0.95 5.94
CA ILE A 105 -11.76 2.41 5.94
C ILE A 105 -10.51 2.94 5.24
N LEU A 106 -10.70 3.86 4.29
CA LEU A 106 -9.61 4.57 3.66
C LEU A 106 -9.45 5.93 4.33
N PHE A 107 -8.29 6.14 4.94
CA PHE A 107 -7.91 7.43 5.45
C PHE A 107 -6.95 8.12 4.49
N ARG A 108 -7.11 9.43 4.37
CA ARG A 108 -6.08 10.30 3.80
C ARG A 108 -5.17 10.75 4.93
N GLU A 109 -3.88 10.52 4.76
CA GLU A 109 -2.82 10.95 5.67
C GLU A 109 -2.28 12.31 5.22
N TYR A 110 -1.04 12.64 5.61
CA TYR A 110 -0.35 13.80 5.09
C TYR A 110 -0.05 13.63 3.58
N THR A 111 0.01 14.77 2.88
CA THR A 111 0.29 14.86 1.44
C THR A 111 -0.63 13.96 0.59
N SER A 112 -0.02 13.03 -0.15
CA SER A 112 -0.63 12.11 -1.12
C SER A 112 -0.76 10.69 -0.56
N ARG A 113 -0.50 10.47 0.74
CA ARG A 113 -0.60 9.16 1.38
C ARG A 113 -2.03 8.80 1.76
N PHE A 114 -2.38 7.55 1.54
CA PHE A 114 -3.62 6.94 2.00
C PHE A 114 -3.33 5.62 2.69
N SER A 115 -4.07 5.32 3.74
CA SER A 115 -4.01 4.01 4.37
C SER A 115 -5.36 3.35 4.43
N LEU A 116 -5.39 2.13 3.90
CA LEU A 116 -6.53 1.25 3.97
C LEU A 116 -6.41 0.41 5.23
N GLN A 117 -7.28 0.70 6.19
CA GLN A 117 -7.26 0.16 7.54
C GLN A 117 -8.51 -0.66 7.83
N PRO A 118 -8.54 -1.48 8.89
CA PRO A 118 -9.78 -2.13 9.31
C PRO A 118 -10.78 -1.10 9.81
N ALA A 119 -12.03 -1.17 9.31
CA ALA A 119 -13.08 -0.26 9.78
C ALA A 119 -13.46 -0.54 11.23
N HIS A 120 -13.33 -1.79 11.67
CA HIS A 120 -13.64 -2.26 13.02
C HIS A 120 -12.48 -3.18 13.47
N PRO A 121 -12.15 -3.25 14.76
CA PRO A 121 -11.04 -4.06 15.23
C PRO A 121 -11.16 -5.51 14.80
N MET A 122 -10.07 -6.09 14.26
CA MET A 122 -10.05 -7.47 13.79
C MET A 122 -8.66 -8.11 13.89
N PRO A 123 -8.56 -9.45 13.97
CA PRO A 123 -7.25 -10.12 13.98
C PRO A 123 -6.44 -9.86 12.71
N LEU A 124 -5.12 -9.79 12.83
CA LEU A 124 -4.20 -9.52 11.71
C LEU A 124 -4.43 -10.46 10.50
N ASP A 125 -4.58 -11.76 10.74
CA ASP A 125 -4.87 -12.73 9.66
C ASP A 125 -6.21 -12.44 8.97
N THR A 126 -7.22 -12.00 9.72
CA THR A 126 -8.52 -11.62 9.15
C THR A 126 -8.39 -10.35 8.32
N PHE A 127 -7.57 -9.40 8.77
CA PHE A 127 -7.31 -8.18 8.03
C PHE A 127 -6.55 -8.45 6.72
N ASN A 128 -5.47 -9.24 6.76
CA ASN A 128 -4.73 -9.67 5.57
C ASN A 128 -5.62 -10.44 4.57
N ASN A 129 -6.50 -11.31 5.06
CA ASN A 129 -7.46 -12.02 4.21
C ASN A 129 -8.49 -11.06 3.58
N THR A 130 -8.97 -10.07 4.34
CA THR A 130 -9.88 -9.02 3.83
C THR A 130 -9.22 -8.21 2.72
N LEU A 131 -7.99 -7.73 2.96
CA LEU A 131 -7.21 -6.99 1.97
C LEU A 131 -6.93 -7.83 0.73
N THR A 132 -6.51 -9.07 0.92
CA THR A 132 -6.24 -10.00 -0.20
C THR A 132 -7.46 -10.19 -1.09
N ARG A 133 -8.64 -10.43 -0.51
CA ARG A 133 -9.89 -10.54 -1.30
C ARG A 133 -10.18 -9.26 -2.05
N PHE A 134 -10.06 -8.12 -1.39
CA PHE A 134 -10.25 -6.81 -2.01
C PHE A 134 -9.29 -6.57 -3.18
N TYR A 135 -8.01 -6.91 -3.04
CA TYR A 135 -7.00 -6.76 -4.09
C TYR A 135 -7.26 -7.70 -5.27
N LEU A 136 -7.67 -8.94 -5.01
CA LEU A 136 -7.99 -9.89 -6.08
C LEU A 136 -9.24 -9.51 -6.86
N GLU A 137 -10.21 -8.87 -6.22
CA GLU A 137 -11.48 -8.49 -6.84
C GLU A 137 -11.37 -7.16 -7.61
N PHE A 138 -10.73 -6.15 -7.04
CA PHE A 138 -10.72 -4.79 -7.61
C PHE A 138 -9.34 -4.32 -8.07
N GLY A 139 -8.28 -5.01 -7.65
CA GLY A 139 -6.92 -4.63 -7.96
C GLY A 139 -6.49 -4.99 -9.37
N ARG A 140 -5.62 -4.14 -9.92
CA ARG A 140 -4.88 -4.39 -11.15
C ARG A 140 -3.40 -4.47 -10.82
N THR A 141 -2.73 -5.50 -11.31
CA THR A 141 -1.30 -5.67 -11.10
C THR A 141 -0.52 -5.28 -12.34
N PHE A 142 0.63 -4.64 -12.14
CA PHE A 142 1.54 -4.24 -13.20
C PHE A 142 2.95 -4.72 -12.87
N ASN A 143 3.66 -5.24 -13.87
CA ASN A 143 5.09 -5.47 -13.75
C ASN A 143 5.79 -4.12 -13.44
N PRO A 144 6.76 -4.10 -12.50
CA PRO A 144 7.41 -2.85 -12.09
C PRO A 144 8.02 -2.04 -13.22
N ASP A 145 8.84 -2.67 -14.05
CA ASP A 145 9.55 -1.99 -15.15
C ASP A 145 8.54 -1.42 -16.16
N ALA A 146 7.58 -2.24 -16.58
CA ALA A 146 6.55 -1.82 -17.53
C ALA A 146 5.65 -0.70 -16.99
N TRP A 147 5.44 -0.62 -15.67
CA TRP A 147 4.69 0.48 -15.06
C TRP A 147 5.54 1.76 -15.05
N LEU A 148 6.81 1.68 -14.67
CA LEU A 148 7.73 2.81 -14.62
C LEU A 148 8.00 3.41 -16.01
N ASP A 149 8.08 2.58 -17.04
CA ASP A 149 8.23 3.03 -18.43
C ASP A 149 7.02 3.84 -18.92
N ARG A 150 5.81 3.49 -18.46
CA ARG A 150 4.56 4.17 -18.83
C ARG A 150 4.26 5.39 -17.96
N ASN A 151 4.91 5.49 -16.80
CA ASN A 151 4.69 6.56 -15.82
C ASN A 151 6.06 7.17 -15.48
N PRO A 152 6.69 7.90 -16.41
CA PRO A 152 7.99 8.49 -16.16
C PRO A 152 7.89 9.55 -15.05
N TYR A 153 8.97 9.69 -14.28
CA TYR A 153 8.96 10.54 -13.07
C TYR A 153 8.58 12.00 -13.35
N HIS A 154 9.02 12.56 -14.48
CA HIS A 154 8.73 13.96 -14.83
C HIS A 154 7.27 14.23 -15.22
N ASP A 155 6.48 13.17 -15.45
CA ASP A 155 5.03 13.27 -15.70
C ASP A 155 4.21 12.99 -14.42
N ALA A 156 4.87 12.70 -13.29
CA ALA A 156 4.19 12.47 -12.03
C ALA A 156 3.67 13.78 -11.43
N PHE A 157 2.59 13.69 -10.65
CA PHE A 157 2.00 14.87 -10.00
C PHE A 157 2.85 15.35 -8.83
N SER A 158 2.74 16.65 -8.52
CA SER A 158 3.21 17.19 -7.24
C SER A 158 2.40 16.62 -6.07
N ASP A 159 3.08 16.32 -4.97
CA ASP A 159 2.47 15.78 -3.75
C ASP A 159 1.62 16.78 -2.98
N ASP A 160 1.98 18.07 -3.11
CA ASP A 160 1.33 19.19 -2.43
C ASP A 160 0.09 19.71 -3.18
N GLU A 161 -0.07 19.28 -4.43
CA GLU A 161 -1.23 19.59 -5.25
C GLU A 161 -2.27 18.49 -5.13
N GLU A 162 -3.52 18.77 -5.45
CA GLU A 162 -4.62 17.78 -5.41
C GLU A 162 -5.07 17.35 -6.81
N GLU A 163 -4.35 17.77 -7.85
CA GLU A 163 -4.71 17.49 -9.25
C GLU A 163 -4.79 15.99 -9.55
N TRP A 164 -3.97 15.18 -8.89
CA TRP A 164 -4.00 13.71 -8.97
C TRP A 164 -5.33 13.10 -8.52
N MET A 165 -6.18 13.83 -7.77
CA MET A 165 -7.55 13.37 -7.46
C MET A 165 -8.51 13.48 -8.64
N ASN A 166 -8.15 14.17 -9.72
CA ASN A 166 -8.97 14.27 -10.92
C ASN A 166 -8.76 13.09 -11.87
N CYS A 167 -7.68 12.33 -11.72
CA CYS A 167 -7.26 11.24 -12.59
C CYS A 167 -7.76 9.86 -12.17
#